data_AF-A0A934V8M1-F1
#
_entry.id   AF-A0A934V8M1-F1
#
_cell.length_a   1.000
_cell.length_b   1.000
_cell.length_c   1.000
_cell.angle_alpha   90.00
_cell.angle_beta   90.00
_cell.angle_gamma   90.00
#
_symmetry.space_group_name_H-M   'P 1'
#
loop_
_entity.id
_entity.type
_entity.pdbx_description
1 polymer ?
#
loop_
_entity_poly.entity_id
_entity_poly.type
_entity_poly.pdbx_seq_one_letter_code
_entity_poly.pdbx_strand_id
1 'polypeptide(L)'
;MNQVRFAFQPLYSLHTGGVVAVEALARPASGGVGDLLGSALRRGRLVEVDVGLAARAVLDEAPHATLLPLHLNVTALTAAAPKPALQALFDALGQTSRRPREVVLEIGPPFHGIAPGALLAGLARLSELGFRLAFDGLGAGDLPLNLLAESKVDLVKMDRTALRRLPDDPATVALVESLVHFAARTAVRLVATGIETEAQLDTVRSLGIRIVQGNLFAPARKGMVSTGSITLATPEGHQGPHTFAPTSTPTVKDYLRPATTLPLDATCEQVRNVLIDNDAPTGIVGLDDDGRPQWSIDRTRFLLAVTGPFGHALHANRPAERLADAPHVIRHGAAALELLDLVTDADWDRTADDVVVIDDTGRCQGVVLVHEVVRGLADAKIEEAAALNPLTRLPGSDTVARDVDRRIAANQPLVVGWIDVDAFKKVNDTVGFAAGDDLIRALGRKLGDLAAKLGGVTVSHVGGDDFLIACDVDKITTVADHLLDSPWYAEGLAVTVSLATLVCAGASVGSYREISRLLAPLKKSAKDVQGSSWVNSWPGTERIEILRGLNPQQMPKQRPAS
;
A
#
# COMPACT_ATOMS: atom_id res chain seq x y z
N MET A 1 26.51 29.35 -5.21
CA MET A 1 25.82 28.36 -6.08
C MET A 1 26.80 27.51 -6.89
N ASN A 2 27.83 28.07 -7.55
CA ASN A 2 28.81 27.30 -8.37
C ASN A 2 29.65 26.22 -7.66
N GLN A 3 29.49 26.04 -6.35
CA GLN A 3 30.15 25.00 -5.55
C GLN A 3 29.17 23.93 -5.04
N VAL A 4 27.93 23.92 -5.53
CA VAL A 4 26.95 22.88 -5.20
C VAL A 4 26.91 21.89 -6.35
N ARG A 5 27.06 20.61 -6.02
CA ARG A 5 26.88 19.49 -6.94
C ARG A 5 25.58 18.78 -6.63
N PHE A 6 25.05 18.02 -7.58
CA PHE A 6 23.84 17.22 -7.36
C PHE A 6 24.15 15.73 -7.35
N ALA A 7 23.43 15.00 -6.51
CA ALA A 7 23.32 13.56 -6.55
C ALA A 7 21.85 13.20 -6.79
N PHE A 8 21.61 12.09 -7.47
CA PHE A 8 20.30 11.65 -7.89
C PHE A 8 19.96 10.33 -7.20
N GLN A 9 18.75 10.21 -6.67
CA GLN A 9 18.29 9.00 -6.00
C GLN A 9 16.94 8.54 -6.56
N PRO A 10 16.84 7.29 -7.05
CA PRO A 10 15.60 6.76 -7.62
C PRO A 10 14.54 6.47 -6.55
N LEU A 11 13.28 6.68 -6.94
CA LEU A 11 12.09 6.18 -6.24
C LEU A 11 11.58 4.94 -6.98
N TYR A 12 11.18 3.92 -6.24
CA TYR A 12 10.73 2.63 -6.80
C TYR A 12 9.25 2.39 -6.51
N SER A 13 8.55 1.78 -7.47
CA SER A 13 7.24 1.19 -7.25
C SER A 13 7.37 -0.21 -6.68
N LEU A 14 6.64 -0.49 -5.60
CA LEU A 14 6.56 -1.82 -5.00
C LEU A 14 5.67 -2.78 -5.79
N HIS A 15 4.84 -2.27 -6.69
CA HIS A 15 4.02 -3.10 -7.57
C HIS A 15 4.82 -3.62 -8.76
N THR A 16 5.60 -2.74 -9.39
CA THR A 16 6.28 -3.05 -10.66
C THR A 16 7.75 -3.42 -10.47
N GLY A 17 8.34 -3.07 -9.32
CA GLY A 17 9.78 -3.13 -9.08
C GLY A 17 10.58 -2.07 -9.86
N GLY A 18 9.92 -1.26 -10.70
CA GLY A 18 10.55 -0.28 -11.56
C GLY A 18 10.80 1.07 -10.88
N VAL A 19 11.75 1.82 -11.43
CA VAL A 19 11.98 3.22 -11.04
C VAL A 19 10.84 4.09 -11.58
N VAL A 20 10.19 4.85 -10.71
CA VAL A 20 9.05 5.73 -11.07
C VAL A 20 9.42 7.21 -11.12
N ALA A 21 10.50 7.61 -10.47
CA ALA A 21 10.99 8.98 -10.44
C ALA A 21 12.45 9.04 -9.95
N VAL A 22 13.08 10.20 -10.10
CA VAL A 22 14.42 10.47 -9.57
C VAL A 22 14.41 11.78 -8.81
N GLU A 23 14.93 11.78 -7.59
CA GLU A 23 15.10 12.98 -6.78
C GLU A 23 16.49 13.58 -6.93
N ALA A 24 16.54 14.90 -7.15
CA ALA A 24 17.77 15.68 -7.11
C ALA A 24 18.08 16.17 -5.69
N LEU A 25 19.24 15.76 -5.20
CA LEU A 25 19.73 16.08 -3.86
C LEU A 25 20.96 16.98 -3.97
N ALA A 26 20.83 18.21 -3.46
CA ALA A 26 21.94 19.14 -3.40
C ALA A 26 23.05 18.64 -2.46
N ARG A 27 24.30 18.79 -2.91
CA ARG A 27 25.54 18.45 -2.19
C ARG A 27 26.49 19.66 -2.25
N PRO A 28 26.33 20.64 -1.33
CA PRO A 28 27.28 21.74 -1.19
C PRO A 28 28.69 21.24 -0.91
N ALA A 29 29.71 21.96 -1.39
CA ALA A 29 31.12 21.61 -1.12
C ALA A 29 31.51 21.68 0.37
N SER A 30 30.79 22.49 1.16
CA SER A 30 30.95 22.59 2.61
C SER A 30 29.59 22.74 3.30
N GLY A 31 29.45 22.10 4.47
CA GLY A 31 28.20 22.08 5.25
C GLY A 31 27.07 21.27 4.60
N GLY A 32 25.91 21.28 5.24
CA GLY A 32 24.68 20.71 4.69
C GLY A 32 23.89 21.70 3.83
N VAL A 33 22.95 21.19 3.04
CA VAL A 33 22.00 22.06 2.30
C VAL A 33 21.16 22.91 3.26
N GLY A 34 20.81 22.38 4.43
CA GLY A 34 20.11 23.12 5.48
C GLY A 34 20.90 24.33 5.98
N ASP A 35 22.22 24.21 6.13
CA ASP A 35 23.08 25.33 6.52
C ASP A 35 23.07 26.43 5.46
N LEU A 36 23.15 26.03 4.18
CA LEU A 36 23.09 26.95 3.05
C LEU A 36 21.77 27.71 3.01
N LEU A 37 20.64 27.00 3.12
CA LEU A 37 19.30 27.59 3.12
C LEU A 37 19.08 28.49 4.35
N GLY A 38 19.48 28.06 5.55
CA GLY A 38 19.39 28.89 6.75
C GLY A 38 20.24 30.16 6.66
N SER A 39 21.41 30.08 6.02
CA SER A 39 22.30 31.21 5.74
C SER A 39 21.70 32.17 4.70
N ALA A 40 20.97 31.66 3.71
CA ALA A 40 20.23 32.45 2.72
C ALA A 40 19.02 33.15 3.35
N LEU A 41 18.28 32.45 4.22
CA LEU A 41 17.15 33.00 4.98
C LEU A 41 17.58 34.20 5.84
N ARG A 42 18.66 34.08 6.61
CA ARG A 42 19.19 35.20 7.43
C ARG A 42 19.61 36.42 6.60
N ARG A 43 19.87 36.24 5.31
CA ARG A 43 20.23 37.33 4.38
C ARG A 43 19.06 37.81 3.51
N GLY A 44 17.85 37.31 3.72
CA GLY A 44 16.67 37.67 2.91
C GLY A 44 16.74 37.18 1.47
N ARG A 45 17.56 36.15 1.17
CA ARG A 45 17.78 35.62 -0.18
C ARG A 45 17.36 34.15 -0.32
N LEU A 46 16.50 33.66 0.57
CA LEU A 46 16.10 32.25 0.58
C LEU A 46 15.50 31.84 -0.77
N VAL A 47 14.47 32.55 -1.24
CA VAL A 47 13.78 32.22 -2.49
C VAL A 47 14.73 32.21 -3.68
N GLU A 48 15.59 33.22 -3.81
CA GLU A 48 16.56 33.30 -4.90
C GLU A 48 17.55 32.12 -4.90
N VAL A 49 18.06 31.75 -3.72
CA VAL A 49 19.00 30.64 -3.57
C VAL A 49 18.32 29.31 -3.85
N ASP A 50 17.12 29.11 -3.32
CA ASP A 50 16.35 27.89 -3.43
C ASP A 50 15.91 27.60 -4.87
N VAL A 51 15.36 28.61 -5.57
CA VAL A 51 15.05 28.51 -7.01
C VAL A 51 16.32 28.28 -7.82
N GLY A 52 17.44 28.93 -7.48
CA GLY A 52 18.72 28.72 -8.15
C GLY A 52 19.27 27.30 -7.99
N LEU A 53 19.01 26.65 -6.85
CA LEU A 53 19.35 25.24 -6.63
C LEU A 53 18.48 24.33 -7.49
N ALA A 54 17.16 24.54 -7.52
CA ALA A 54 16.24 23.77 -8.35
C ALA A 54 16.57 23.91 -9.85
N ALA A 55 16.84 25.13 -10.32
CA ALA A 55 17.25 25.40 -11.70
C ALA A 55 18.57 24.67 -12.05
N ARG A 56 19.56 24.70 -11.16
CA ARG A 56 20.82 23.98 -11.40
C ARG A 56 20.64 22.47 -11.39
N ALA A 57 19.76 21.92 -10.55
CA ALA A 57 19.44 20.50 -10.55
C ALA A 57 18.90 20.02 -11.90
N VAL A 58 18.00 20.80 -12.52
CA VAL A 58 17.48 20.52 -13.87
C VAL A 58 18.61 20.48 -14.91
N LEU A 59 19.52 21.46 -14.87
CA LEU A 59 20.64 21.55 -15.81
C LEU A 59 21.68 20.43 -15.59
N ASP A 60 21.93 20.03 -14.34
CA ASP A 60 22.84 18.94 -13.98
C ASP A 60 22.26 17.56 -14.36
N GLU A 61 20.93 17.41 -14.36
CA GLU A 61 20.27 16.15 -14.76
C GLU A 61 20.23 15.94 -16.28
N ALA A 62 20.07 17.02 -17.05
CA ALA A 62 19.84 16.95 -18.50
C ALA A 62 20.85 16.08 -19.30
N PRO A 63 22.16 16.07 -19.00
CA PRO A 63 23.12 15.19 -19.69
C PRO A 63 22.88 13.69 -19.48
N HIS A 64 22.03 13.30 -18.52
CA HIS A 64 21.71 11.91 -18.21
C HIS A 64 20.44 11.42 -18.92
N ALA A 65 19.76 12.30 -19.66
CA ALA A 65 18.63 11.99 -20.54
C ALA A 65 17.54 11.10 -19.90
N THR A 66 17.26 11.26 -18.60
CA THR A 66 16.25 10.43 -17.96
C THR A 66 14.86 10.93 -18.37
N LEU A 67 14.04 10.04 -18.93
CA LEU A 67 12.62 10.33 -19.20
C LEU A 67 11.76 10.26 -17.91
N LEU A 68 12.40 10.02 -16.77
CA LEU A 68 11.72 9.89 -15.49
C LEU A 68 11.32 11.26 -14.93
N PRO A 69 10.21 11.35 -14.17
CA PRO A 69 9.86 12.52 -13.41
C PRO A 69 11.01 12.94 -12.50
N LEU A 70 11.36 14.22 -12.55
CA LEU A 70 12.42 14.79 -11.73
C LEU A 70 11.80 15.44 -10.49
N HIS A 71 12.18 14.96 -9.31
CA HIS A 71 11.78 15.55 -8.05
C HIS A 71 12.78 16.63 -7.63
N LEU A 72 12.29 17.83 -7.38
CA LEU A 72 13.06 19.01 -7.01
C LEU A 72 12.62 19.57 -5.67
N ASN A 73 13.56 19.70 -4.75
CA ASN A 73 13.33 20.29 -3.44
C ASN A 73 13.16 21.82 -3.54
N VAL A 74 12.08 22.35 -2.94
CA VAL A 74 11.85 23.78 -2.73
C VAL A 74 11.25 24.01 -1.33
N THR A 75 11.54 25.13 -0.70
CA THR A 75 10.95 25.51 0.59
C THR A 75 9.51 25.99 0.44
N ALA A 76 8.72 25.89 1.50
CA ALA A 76 7.37 26.44 1.56
C ALA A 76 7.30 27.95 1.21
N LEU A 77 8.33 28.72 1.60
CA LEU A 77 8.41 30.14 1.24
C LEU A 77 8.56 30.33 -0.27
N THR A 78 9.42 29.53 -0.92
CA THR A 78 9.61 29.55 -2.38
C THR A 78 8.35 29.11 -3.11
N ALA A 79 7.65 28.09 -2.62
CA ALA A 79 6.41 27.61 -3.23
C ALA A 79 5.31 28.70 -3.27
N ALA A 80 5.28 29.56 -2.25
CA ALA A 80 4.34 30.68 -2.21
C ALA A 80 4.81 31.92 -2.98
N ALA A 81 6.08 32.01 -3.37
CA ALA A 81 6.63 33.16 -4.07
C ALA A 81 5.98 33.38 -5.45
N PRO A 82 5.79 34.64 -5.89
CA PRO A 82 5.11 34.94 -7.15
C PRO A 82 5.88 34.38 -8.36
N LYS A 83 5.19 34.09 -9.46
CA LYS A 83 5.77 33.48 -10.68
C LYS A 83 7.10 34.10 -11.15
N PRO A 84 7.30 35.45 -11.14
CA PRO A 84 8.58 36.03 -11.55
C PRO A 84 9.77 35.59 -10.70
N ALA A 85 9.57 35.24 -9.42
CA ALA A 85 10.62 34.73 -8.56
C ALA A 85 11.10 33.33 -8.99
N LEU A 86 10.27 32.58 -9.71
CA LEU A 86 10.55 31.24 -10.22
C LEU A 86 11.16 31.24 -11.62
N GLN A 87 11.44 32.42 -12.20
CA GLN A 87 11.84 32.55 -13.61
C GLN A 87 13.09 31.71 -13.95
N ALA A 88 14.09 31.68 -13.07
CA ALA A 88 15.30 30.89 -13.30
C ALA A 88 15.03 29.38 -13.43
N LEU A 89 14.00 28.84 -12.74
CA LEU A 89 13.58 27.45 -12.91
C LEU A 89 12.93 27.24 -14.29
N PHE A 90 12.05 28.14 -14.72
CA PHE A 90 11.45 28.08 -16.05
C PHE A 90 12.48 28.20 -17.17
N ASP A 91 13.48 29.08 -17.02
CA ASP A 91 14.56 29.23 -18.00
C ASP A 91 15.40 27.95 -18.10
N ALA A 92 15.65 27.27 -16.98
CA ALA A 92 16.36 25.99 -16.96
C ALA A 92 15.55 24.87 -17.62
N LEU A 93 14.24 24.79 -17.35
CA LEU A 93 13.34 23.83 -18.00
C LEU A 93 13.27 24.06 -19.52
N GLY A 94 13.20 25.31 -19.97
CA GLY A 94 13.24 25.67 -21.38
C GLY A 94 14.55 25.27 -22.07
N GLN A 95 15.68 25.40 -21.39
CA GLN A 95 16.99 24.98 -21.91
C GLN A 95 17.14 23.46 -22.08
N THR A 96 16.44 22.67 -21.27
CA THR A 96 16.53 21.21 -21.26
C THR A 96 15.34 20.54 -21.96
N SER A 97 14.41 21.32 -22.51
CA SER A 97 13.15 20.85 -23.09
C SER A 97 12.27 20.03 -22.12
N ARG A 98 12.52 20.11 -20.81
CA ARG A 98 11.72 19.44 -19.79
C ARG A 98 10.49 20.28 -19.47
N ARG A 99 9.32 19.65 -19.37
CA ARG A 99 8.04 20.33 -19.08
C ARG A 99 7.75 20.35 -17.57
N PRO A 100 7.01 21.35 -17.06
CA PRO A 100 6.60 21.38 -15.65
C PRO A 100 5.94 20.08 -15.15
N ARG A 101 5.14 19.42 -15.99
CA ARG A 101 4.47 18.14 -15.68
C ARG A 101 5.40 16.95 -15.46
N GLU A 102 6.64 17.06 -15.94
CA GLU A 102 7.72 16.09 -15.74
C GLU A 102 8.55 16.40 -14.49
N VAL A 103 8.12 17.40 -13.71
CA VAL A 103 8.76 17.82 -12.47
C VAL A 103 7.77 17.70 -11.31
N VAL A 104 8.22 17.07 -10.24
CA VAL A 104 7.54 17.10 -8.94
C VAL A 104 8.29 18.09 -8.06
N LEU A 105 7.61 19.17 -7.65
CA LEU A 105 8.16 20.05 -6.63
C LEU A 105 7.88 19.44 -5.26
N GLU A 106 8.94 19.18 -4.51
CA GLU A 106 8.89 18.70 -3.14
C GLU A 106 8.99 19.90 -2.20
N ILE A 107 7.87 20.22 -1.55
CA ILE A 107 7.74 21.39 -0.68
C ILE A 107 8.16 20.97 0.72
N GLY A 108 9.29 21.52 1.17
CA GLY A 108 9.89 21.27 2.47
C GLY A 108 9.81 22.46 3.44
N PRO A 109 10.29 22.25 4.68
CA PRO A 109 10.24 23.25 5.75
C PRO A 109 11.12 24.49 5.47
N PRO A 110 10.94 25.59 6.24
CA PRO A 110 9.98 25.74 7.33
C PRO A 110 8.58 26.11 6.83
N PHE A 111 7.54 25.46 7.38
CA PHE A 111 6.14 25.76 7.11
C PHE A 111 5.57 26.85 8.05
N HIS A 112 6.09 26.96 9.27
CA HIS A 112 5.66 27.92 10.29
C HIS A 112 5.92 29.39 9.90
N GLY A 113 6.81 29.62 8.93
CA GLY A 113 7.20 30.96 8.48
C GLY A 113 6.23 31.59 7.49
N ILE A 114 5.17 30.88 7.10
CA ILE A 114 4.24 31.32 6.07
C ILE A 114 2.78 31.15 6.48
N ALA A 115 1.94 32.13 6.13
CA ALA A 115 0.51 32.04 6.33
C ALA A 115 -0.07 30.87 5.49
N PRO A 116 -0.86 29.95 6.09
CA PRO A 116 -1.39 28.78 5.37
C PRO A 116 -2.10 29.12 4.05
N GLY A 117 -2.93 30.17 4.04
CA GLY A 117 -3.62 30.63 2.83
C GLY A 117 -2.69 31.10 1.72
N ALA A 118 -1.54 31.71 2.05
CA ALA A 118 -0.55 32.13 1.06
C ALA A 118 0.15 30.91 0.43
N LEU A 119 0.45 29.89 1.24
CA LEU A 119 1.03 28.64 0.74
C LEU A 119 0.02 27.88 -0.13
N LEU A 120 -1.23 27.71 0.30
CA LEU A 120 -2.29 27.07 -0.49
C LEU A 120 -2.50 27.76 -1.84
N ALA A 121 -2.52 29.10 -1.87
CA ALA A 121 -2.58 29.87 -3.11
C ALA A 121 -1.34 29.66 -4.00
N GLY A 122 -0.16 29.53 -3.39
CA GLY A 122 1.08 29.19 -4.08
C GLY A 122 1.06 27.80 -4.71
N LEU A 123 0.61 26.79 -3.97
CA LEU A 123 0.45 25.42 -4.45
C LEU A 123 -0.55 25.37 -5.62
N ALA A 124 -1.70 26.02 -5.49
CA ALA A 124 -2.68 26.10 -6.58
C ALA A 124 -2.06 26.69 -7.86
N ARG A 125 -1.33 27.82 -7.73
CA ARG A 125 -0.62 28.44 -8.86
C ARG A 125 0.43 27.52 -9.48
N LEU A 126 1.22 26.79 -8.67
CA LEU A 126 2.22 25.86 -9.19
C LEU A 126 1.58 24.70 -9.95
N SER A 127 0.45 24.18 -9.44
CA SER A 127 -0.35 23.17 -10.13
C SER A 127 -0.92 23.69 -11.45
N GLU A 128 -1.45 24.92 -11.48
CA GLU A 128 -1.92 25.58 -12.72
C GLU A 128 -0.80 25.78 -13.75
N LEU A 129 0.44 25.98 -13.28
CA LEU A 129 1.65 26.04 -14.12
C LEU A 129 2.11 24.66 -14.62
N GLY A 130 1.43 23.59 -14.20
CA GLY A 130 1.63 22.22 -14.67
C GLY A 130 2.57 21.38 -13.82
N PHE A 131 3.08 21.89 -12.68
CA PHE A 131 3.91 21.08 -11.78
C PHE A 131 3.06 20.07 -11.01
N ARG A 132 3.63 18.88 -10.78
CA ARG A 132 3.16 17.99 -9.71
C ARG A 132 3.75 18.43 -8.39
N LEU A 133 3.02 18.22 -7.30
CA LEU A 133 3.37 18.75 -5.98
C LEU A 133 3.48 17.62 -4.97
N ALA A 134 4.50 17.69 -4.13
CA ALA A 134 4.67 16.80 -3.00
C ALA A 134 4.94 17.61 -1.74
N PHE A 135 4.47 17.13 -0.59
CA PHE A 135 5.04 17.57 0.69
C PHE A 135 6.19 16.65 1.09
N ASP A 136 7.28 17.24 1.57
CA ASP A 136 8.44 16.50 2.06
C ASP A 136 8.61 16.63 3.58
N GLY A 137 9.24 15.62 4.17
CA GLY A 137 9.66 15.64 5.56
C GLY A 137 8.56 15.35 6.58
N LEU A 138 7.46 14.68 6.20
CA LEU A 138 6.40 14.34 7.17
C LEU A 138 6.99 13.49 8.31
N GLY A 139 6.87 13.99 9.54
CA GLY A 139 7.41 13.40 10.78
C GLY A 139 8.70 14.03 11.31
N ALA A 140 9.49 14.69 10.46
CA ALA A 140 10.68 15.45 10.87
C ALA A 140 10.47 16.97 10.80
N GLY A 141 9.66 17.43 9.84
CA GLY A 141 9.35 18.83 9.59
C GLY A 141 8.19 19.37 10.43
N ASP A 142 7.95 20.66 10.30
CA ASP A 142 6.90 21.41 10.98
C ASP A 142 5.60 21.50 10.17
N LEU A 143 5.33 20.54 9.28
CA LEU A 143 4.14 20.50 8.42
C LEU A 143 2.88 20.31 9.27
N PRO A 144 1.95 21.29 9.31
CA PRO A 144 0.70 21.14 10.05
C PRO A 144 -0.24 20.13 9.39
N LEU A 145 -0.86 19.22 10.15
CA LEU A 145 -1.78 18.22 9.62
C LEU A 145 -3.02 18.82 8.95
N ASN A 146 -3.49 19.98 9.42
CA ASN A 146 -4.60 20.69 8.77
C ASN A 146 -4.19 21.22 7.39
N LEU A 147 -2.95 21.70 7.23
CA LEU A 147 -2.43 22.10 5.92
C LEU A 147 -2.33 20.90 4.97
N LEU A 148 -1.93 19.72 5.49
CA LEU A 148 -1.94 18.48 4.72
C LEU A 148 -3.36 18.08 4.28
N ALA A 149 -4.37 18.27 5.14
CA ALA A 149 -5.76 17.95 4.83
C ALA A 149 -6.41 18.93 3.83
N GLU A 150 -6.01 20.20 3.86
CA GLU A 150 -6.53 21.25 2.98
C GLU A 150 -5.81 21.33 1.62
N SER A 151 -4.59 20.78 1.53
CA SER A 151 -3.81 20.83 0.29
C SER A 151 -4.30 19.80 -0.74
N LYS A 152 -4.07 20.11 -2.02
CA LYS A 152 -4.28 19.20 -3.14
C LYS A 152 -2.95 18.77 -3.75
N VAL A 153 -2.05 18.26 -2.90
CA VAL A 153 -0.76 17.72 -3.36
C VAL A 153 -0.93 16.30 -3.90
N ASP A 154 -0.06 15.91 -4.83
CA ASP A 154 -0.09 14.60 -5.48
C ASP A 154 0.61 13.51 -4.64
N LEU A 155 1.64 13.90 -3.89
CA LEU A 155 2.44 13.01 -3.05
C LEU A 155 2.74 13.58 -1.67
N VAL A 156 3.01 12.69 -0.71
CA VAL A 156 3.54 13.02 0.61
C VAL A 156 4.67 12.06 0.93
N LYS A 157 5.86 12.61 1.18
CA LYS A 157 7.04 11.84 1.59
C LYS A 157 7.12 11.79 3.11
N MET A 158 7.13 10.57 3.63
CA MET A 158 7.40 10.29 5.04
C MET A 158 8.91 10.27 5.24
N ASP A 159 9.41 11.12 6.13
CA ASP A 159 10.83 11.20 6.42
C ASP A 159 11.33 9.89 7.06
N ARG A 160 12.61 9.56 6.85
CA ARG A 160 13.26 8.40 7.47
C ARG A 160 13.08 8.32 8.99
N THR A 161 12.98 9.45 9.69
CA THR A 161 12.76 9.51 11.14
C THR A 161 11.39 8.99 11.55
N ALA A 162 10.38 9.18 10.70
CA ALA A 162 9.04 8.63 10.87
C ALA A 162 9.00 7.11 10.69
N LEU A 163 9.97 6.53 9.98
CA LEU A 163 9.99 5.10 9.62
C LEU A 163 11.08 4.31 10.35
N ARG A 164 12.04 4.99 11.00
CA ARG A 164 13.25 4.39 11.59
C ARG A 164 12.98 3.25 12.56
N ARG A 165 11.83 3.29 13.25
CA ARG A 165 11.47 2.31 14.30
C ARG A 165 10.58 1.16 13.80
N LEU A 166 10.31 1.08 12.50
CA LEU A 166 9.65 -0.09 11.92
C LEU A 166 10.62 -1.29 11.85
N PRO A 167 10.13 -2.53 12.03
CA PRO A 167 8.76 -2.91 12.44
C PRO A 167 8.50 -2.85 13.96
N ASP A 168 9.54 -2.71 14.78
CA ASP A 168 9.50 -3.09 16.19
C ASP A 168 8.72 -2.15 17.12
N ASP A 169 8.34 -0.94 16.66
CA ASP A 169 7.61 0.04 17.45
C ASP A 169 6.13 0.14 17.04
N PRO A 170 5.19 -0.39 17.85
CA PRO A 170 3.76 -0.38 17.52
C PRO A 170 3.17 1.01 17.30
N ALA A 171 3.69 2.03 17.99
CA ALA A 171 3.23 3.40 17.82
C ALA A 171 3.60 3.97 16.44
N THR A 172 4.80 3.65 15.96
CA THR A 172 5.26 4.01 14.61
C THR A 172 4.44 3.27 13.56
N VAL A 173 4.15 1.97 13.75
CA VAL A 173 3.25 1.21 12.87
C VAL A 173 1.86 1.87 12.81
N ALA A 174 1.24 2.16 13.95
CA ALA A 174 -0.08 2.78 14.02
C ALA A 174 -0.13 4.19 13.38
N LEU A 175 0.95 4.96 13.49
CA LEU A 175 1.08 6.25 12.81
C LEU A 175 1.07 6.07 11.29
N VAL A 176 1.88 5.13 10.77
CA VAL A 176 1.95 4.85 9.33
C VAL A 176 0.61 4.32 8.81
N GLU A 177 -0.05 3.42 9.56
CA GLU A 177 -1.41 2.94 9.25
C GLU A 177 -2.41 4.09 9.12
N SER A 178 -2.36 5.04 10.06
CA SER A 178 -3.25 6.21 10.05
C SER A 178 -3.02 7.09 8.82
N LEU A 179 -1.75 7.25 8.39
CA LEU A 179 -1.40 8.00 7.19
C LEU A 179 -1.85 7.27 5.92
N VAL A 180 -1.70 5.94 5.85
CA VAL A 180 -2.20 5.14 4.72
C VAL A 180 -3.71 5.28 4.61
N HIS A 181 -4.42 5.20 5.73
CA HIS A 181 -5.88 5.38 5.76
C HIS A 181 -6.31 6.76 5.30
N PHE A 182 -5.57 7.81 5.69
CA PHE A 182 -5.78 9.16 5.17
C PHE A 182 -5.59 9.21 3.65
N ALA A 183 -4.48 8.66 3.15
CA ALA A 183 -4.13 8.67 1.73
C ALA A 183 -5.15 7.95 0.85
N ALA A 184 -5.70 6.83 1.33
CA ALA A 184 -6.75 6.09 0.65
C ALA A 184 -8.03 6.93 0.43
N ARG A 185 -8.30 7.93 1.28
CA ARG A 185 -9.49 8.79 1.21
C ARG A 185 -9.29 10.15 0.54
N THR A 186 -8.06 10.62 0.45
CA THR A 186 -7.73 11.96 -0.11
C THR A 186 -7.05 11.89 -1.47
N ALA A 187 -6.92 10.69 -2.03
CA ALA A 187 -6.25 10.39 -3.30
C ALA A 187 -4.73 10.66 -3.37
N VAL A 188 -4.14 11.28 -2.35
CA VAL A 188 -2.69 11.52 -2.25
C VAL A 188 -1.92 10.19 -2.19
N ARG A 189 -0.69 10.17 -2.71
CA ARG A 189 0.18 8.99 -2.64
C ARG A 189 1.24 9.16 -1.57
N LEU A 190 1.47 8.12 -0.78
CA LEU A 190 2.54 8.10 0.19
C LEU A 190 3.83 7.55 -0.41
N VAL A 191 4.94 8.18 -0.05
CA VAL A 191 6.29 7.72 -0.35
C VAL A 191 7.01 7.45 0.97
N ALA A 192 7.48 6.22 1.17
CA ALA A 192 8.33 5.88 2.30
C ALA A 192 9.80 6.13 1.97
N THR A 193 10.45 7.06 2.67
CA THR A 193 11.85 7.43 2.42
C THR A 193 12.80 6.84 3.47
N GLY A 194 14.06 6.65 3.09
CA GLY A 194 15.09 6.14 3.99
C GLY A 194 14.91 4.68 4.38
N ILE A 195 14.39 3.85 3.49
CA ILE A 195 14.34 2.40 3.68
C ILE A 195 15.76 1.83 3.61
N GLU A 196 16.19 1.17 4.68
CA GLU A 196 17.55 0.63 4.86
C GLU A 196 17.56 -0.89 5.06
N THR A 197 16.45 -1.50 5.47
CA THR A 197 16.36 -2.94 5.75
C THR A 197 15.17 -3.60 5.06
N GLU A 198 15.30 -4.90 4.75
CA GLU A 198 14.20 -5.72 4.19
C GLU A 198 12.98 -5.75 5.13
N ALA A 199 13.19 -5.81 6.45
CA ALA A 199 12.10 -5.76 7.42
C ALA A 199 11.29 -4.45 7.36
N GLN A 200 11.95 -3.31 7.15
CA GLN A 200 11.26 -2.03 6.93
C GLN A 200 10.46 -2.07 5.64
N LEU A 201 11.06 -2.58 4.55
CA LEU A 201 10.42 -2.74 3.25
C LEU A 201 9.16 -3.61 3.33
N ASP A 202 9.25 -4.79 3.93
CA ASP A 202 8.13 -5.72 4.08
C ASP A 202 7.00 -5.08 4.87
N THR A 203 7.33 -4.33 5.92
CA THR A 203 6.34 -3.62 6.74
C THR A 203 5.66 -2.50 5.97
N VAL A 204 6.39 -1.61 5.29
CA VAL A 204 5.75 -0.53 4.52
C VAL A 204 4.90 -1.09 3.37
N ARG A 205 5.33 -2.21 2.76
CA ARG A 205 4.57 -2.93 1.73
C ARG A 205 3.27 -3.50 2.29
N SER A 206 3.33 -4.22 3.41
CA SER A 206 2.16 -4.83 4.06
C SER A 206 1.16 -3.79 4.57
N LEU A 207 1.65 -2.61 4.97
CA LEU A 207 0.83 -1.49 5.40
C LEU A 207 0.12 -0.77 4.25
N GLY A 208 0.44 -1.03 2.99
CA GLY A 208 -0.24 -0.41 1.85
C GLY A 208 0.56 0.65 1.11
N ILE A 209 1.80 0.96 1.51
CA ILE A 209 2.65 1.93 0.82
C ILE A 209 3.15 1.32 -0.49
N ARG A 210 3.19 2.12 -1.56
CA ARG A 210 3.51 1.66 -2.92
C ARG A 210 4.75 2.28 -3.52
N ILE A 211 5.19 3.42 -3.01
CA ILE A 211 6.39 4.10 -3.51
C ILE A 211 7.40 4.17 -2.37
N VAL A 212 8.64 3.77 -2.67
CA VAL A 212 9.73 3.72 -1.69
C VAL A 212 11.00 4.36 -2.23
N GLN A 213 11.83 4.84 -1.33
CA GLN A 213 13.15 5.38 -1.61
C GLN A 213 14.08 5.03 -0.45
N GLY A 214 15.32 4.62 -0.74
CA GLY A 214 16.27 4.30 0.32
C GLY A 214 17.53 3.59 -0.14
N ASN A 215 18.50 3.49 0.77
CA ASN A 215 19.81 2.88 0.51
C ASN A 215 19.72 1.37 0.32
N LEU A 216 18.63 0.72 0.78
CA LEU A 216 18.35 -0.69 0.49
C LEU A 216 18.29 -0.95 -1.03
N PHE A 217 17.76 0.01 -1.79
CA PHE A 217 17.61 -0.11 -3.24
C PHE A 217 18.79 0.50 -3.97
N ALA A 218 19.00 1.81 -3.77
CA ALA A 218 20.09 2.54 -4.39
C ALA A 218 20.43 3.80 -3.58
N PRO A 219 21.70 4.05 -3.26
CA PRO A 219 22.10 5.30 -2.65
C PRO A 219 22.07 6.44 -3.68
N ALA A 220 21.99 7.68 -3.20
CA ALA A 220 22.14 8.86 -4.04
C ALA A 220 23.54 8.89 -4.69
N ARG A 221 23.60 8.99 -6.02
CA ARG A 221 24.88 9.00 -6.78
C ARG A 221 24.93 10.12 -7.79
N LYS A 222 26.14 10.49 -8.22
CA LYS A 222 26.31 11.37 -9.38
C LYS A 222 26.17 10.56 -10.66
N GLY A 223 25.68 11.19 -11.72
CA GLY A 223 25.61 10.55 -13.03
C GLY A 223 24.26 9.86 -13.29
N MET A 224 24.26 9.01 -14.31
CA MET A 224 23.09 8.26 -14.75
C MET A 224 22.58 7.33 -13.65
N VAL A 225 21.28 7.42 -13.37
CA VAL A 225 20.58 6.52 -12.45
C VAL A 225 20.21 5.25 -13.23
N SER A 226 20.58 4.08 -12.70
CA SER A 226 20.15 2.80 -13.29
C SER A 226 18.63 2.70 -13.23
N THR A 227 17.99 2.53 -14.40
CA THR A 227 16.53 2.35 -14.54
C THR A 227 16.10 0.90 -14.47
N GLY A 228 17.02 -0.02 -14.15
CA GLY A 228 16.72 -1.45 -14.03
C GLY A 228 15.63 -1.72 -13.01
N SER A 229 14.72 -2.64 -13.34
CA SER A 229 13.72 -3.13 -12.40
C SER A 229 14.40 -3.96 -11.32
N ILE A 230 14.04 -3.72 -10.06
CA ILE A 230 14.47 -4.55 -8.94
C ILE A 230 13.47 -5.69 -8.83
N THR A 231 13.97 -6.93 -8.91
CA THR A 231 13.18 -8.09 -8.52
C THR A 231 12.97 -8.03 -7.02
N LEU A 232 11.84 -7.49 -6.60
CA LEU A 232 11.41 -7.56 -5.21
C LEU A 232 11.17 -9.04 -4.90
N ALA A 233 11.88 -9.57 -3.90
CA ALA A 233 11.59 -10.90 -3.40
C ALA A 233 10.10 -10.97 -3.05
N THR A 234 9.44 -12.04 -3.49
CA THR A 234 8.13 -12.41 -2.94
C THR A 234 8.37 -12.65 -1.46
N PRO A 235 7.69 -11.95 -0.54
CA PRO A 235 7.96 -12.11 0.88
C PRO A 235 7.86 -13.60 1.24
N GLU A 236 8.94 -14.16 1.78
CA GLU A 236 8.92 -15.51 2.37
C GLU A 236 8.04 -15.44 3.61
N GLY A 237 6.72 -15.59 3.46
CA GLY A 237 5.78 -15.94 4.53
C GLY A 237 6.01 -15.29 5.90
N HIS A 238 6.47 -14.02 5.97
CA HIS A 238 6.63 -13.32 7.24
C HIS A 238 5.24 -12.88 7.68
N GLN A 239 4.54 -13.81 8.33
CA GLN A 239 3.35 -13.58 9.14
C GLN A 239 3.74 -12.71 10.35
N GLY A 240 3.98 -11.42 10.08
CA GLY A 240 4.05 -10.41 11.13
C GLY A 240 2.63 -10.08 11.62
N PRO A 241 2.45 -9.67 12.89
CA PRO A 241 1.15 -9.35 13.49
C PRO A 241 0.41 -8.15 12.84
N HIS A 242 0.96 -7.58 11.77
CA HIS A 242 0.51 -6.36 11.10
C HIS A 242 0.16 -6.61 9.63
N THR A 243 -0.74 -7.57 9.38
CA THR A 243 -1.43 -7.67 8.08
C THR A 243 -2.67 -6.79 8.14
N PHE A 244 -2.55 -5.56 7.63
CA PHE A 244 -3.71 -4.75 7.28
C PHE A 244 -4.42 -5.46 6.12
N ALA A 245 -5.69 -5.81 6.28
CA ALA A 245 -6.50 -6.15 5.11
C ALA A 245 -6.59 -4.86 4.28
N PRO A 246 -6.16 -4.82 3.01
CA PRO A 246 -6.32 -3.63 2.19
C PRO A 246 -7.81 -3.34 2.09
N THR A 247 -8.26 -2.27 2.77
CA THR A 247 -9.68 -1.88 2.84
C THR A 247 -10.18 -1.21 1.56
N SER A 248 -9.31 -1.02 0.58
CA SER A 248 -9.66 -0.49 -0.74
C SER A 248 -9.15 -1.39 -1.84
N THR A 249 -10.02 -1.72 -2.79
CA THR A 249 -9.64 -2.29 -4.09
C THR A 249 -8.53 -1.44 -4.71
N PRO A 250 -7.43 -2.03 -5.22
CA PRO A 250 -6.39 -1.26 -5.87
C PRO A 250 -6.98 -0.48 -7.06
N THR A 251 -6.45 0.71 -7.25
CA THR A 251 -6.89 1.66 -8.27
C THR A 251 -5.85 1.77 -9.38
N VAL A 252 -6.25 2.25 -10.55
CA VAL A 252 -5.34 2.35 -11.70
C VAL A 252 -4.12 3.23 -11.39
N LYS A 253 -4.30 4.30 -10.59
CA LYS A 253 -3.20 5.18 -10.17
C LYS A 253 -2.07 4.48 -9.39
N ASP A 254 -2.34 3.32 -8.79
CA ASP A 254 -1.34 2.56 -8.01
C ASP A 254 -0.29 1.92 -8.93
N TYR A 255 -0.63 1.74 -10.21
CA TYR A 255 0.23 1.17 -11.25
C TYR A 255 0.77 2.22 -12.21
N LEU A 256 0.55 3.51 -11.92
CA LEU A 256 0.86 4.61 -12.83
C LEU A 256 2.36 4.70 -13.11
N ARG A 257 2.72 4.64 -14.38
CA ARG A 257 4.04 4.93 -14.92
C ARG A 257 4.07 6.32 -15.57
N PRO A 258 5.23 6.99 -15.57
CA PRO A 258 5.42 8.18 -16.36
C PRO A 258 5.18 7.88 -17.85
N ALA A 259 4.32 8.66 -18.49
CA ALA A 259 4.12 8.57 -19.93
C ALA A 259 5.27 9.26 -20.66
N THR A 260 5.82 8.62 -21.69
CA THR A 260 6.66 9.32 -22.66
C THR A 260 5.71 10.08 -23.60
N THR A 261 5.88 11.40 -23.69
CA THR A 261 4.90 12.23 -24.41
C THR A 261 5.55 13.21 -25.38
N LEU A 262 4.91 13.44 -26.53
CA LEU A 262 5.35 14.40 -27.55
C LEU A 262 4.23 15.41 -27.86
N PRO A 263 4.58 16.59 -28.41
CA PRO A 263 3.58 17.53 -28.94
C PRO A 263 2.74 16.92 -30.06
N LEU A 264 1.52 17.45 -30.25
CA LEU A 264 0.57 16.97 -31.25
C LEU A 264 1.13 16.98 -32.69
N ASP A 265 1.97 17.98 -32.99
CA ASP A 265 2.58 18.20 -34.30
C ASP A 265 3.91 17.44 -34.51
N ALA A 266 4.27 16.54 -33.58
CA ALA A 266 5.50 15.78 -33.66
C ALA A 266 5.60 14.93 -34.94
N THR A 267 6.81 14.82 -35.47
CA THR A 267 7.10 14.02 -36.68
C THR A 267 7.47 12.58 -36.32
N CYS A 268 7.33 11.67 -37.29
CA CYS A 268 7.80 10.29 -37.12
C CYS A 268 9.31 10.21 -36.82
N GLU A 269 10.12 11.16 -37.30
CA GLU A 269 11.54 11.21 -36.94
C GLU A 269 11.75 11.51 -35.45
N GLN A 270 11.01 12.44 -34.87
CA GLN A 270 11.08 12.74 -33.44
C GLN A 270 10.65 11.53 -32.59
N VAL A 271 9.55 10.87 -32.97
CA VAL A 271 9.09 9.62 -32.34
C VAL A 271 10.18 8.55 -32.40
N ARG A 272 10.77 8.34 -33.59
CA ARG A 272 11.82 7.35 -33.79
C ARG A 272 13.05 7.61 -32.93
N ASN A 273 13.52 8.85 -32.85
CA ASN A 273 14.69 9.20 -32.05
C ASN A 273 14.44 8.88 -30.56
N VAL A 274 13.23 9.15 -30.05
CA VAL A 274 12.86 8.80 -28.67
C VAL A 274 12.82 7.28 -28.45
N LEU A 275 12.30 6.51 -29.42
CA LEU A 275 12.15 5.06 -29.28
C LEU A 275 13.45 4.28 -29.52
N ILE A 276 14.34 4.71 -30.43
CA ILE A 276 15.59 3.99 -30.72
C ILE A 276 16.63 4.23 -29.63
N ASP A 277 16.75 5.46 -29.12
CA ASP A 277 17.80 5.83 -28.18
C ASP A 277 17.51 5.36 -26.74
N ASN A 278 16.33 4.82 -26.48
CA ASN A 278 15.88 4.45 -25.15
C ASN A 278 15.21 3.07 -25.14
N ASP A 279 15.68 2.17 -24.26
CA ASP A 279 15.12 0.83 -24.09
C ASP A 279 13.90 0.81 -23.15
N ALA A 280 13.52 1.96 -22.57
CA ALA A 280 12.50 2.07 -21.53
C ALA A 280 11.04 2.29 -21.99
N PRO A 281 10.71 3.12 -23.02
CA PRO A 281 9.32 3.38 -23.36
C PRO A 281 8.72 2.27 -24.23
N THR A 282 7.59 1.72 -23.78
CA THR A 282 6.71 0.79 -24.53
C THR A 282 5.89 1.52 -25.60
N GLY A 283 5.64 2.82 -25.41
CA GLY A 283 4.95 3.67 -26.37
C GLY A 283 5.16 5.17 -26.13
N ILE A 284 4.55 5.99 -26.98
CA ILE A 284 4.52 7.46 -26.87
C ILE A 284 3.09 7.97 -26.97
N VAL A 285 2.73 8.94 -26.14
CA VAL A 285 1.43 9.63 -26.19
C VAL A 285 1.59 11.06 -26.74
N GLY A 286 0.85 11.37 -27.79
CA GLY A 286 0.76 12.72 -28.36
C GLY A 286 -0.24 13.56 -27.59
N LEU A 287 0.20 14.70 -27.06
CA LEU A 287 -0.66 15.60 -26.28
C LEU A 287 -0.87 16.93 -26.99
N ASP A 288 -2.06 17.51 -26.81
CA ASP A 288 -2.32 18.90 -27.16
C ASP A 288 -1.69 19.89 -26.15
N ASP A 289 -1.86 21.19 -26.42
CA ASP A 289 -1.35 22.28 -25.59
C ASP A 289 -1.93 22.27 -24.16
N ASP A 290 -3.15 21.72 -23.99
CA ASP A 290 -3.81 21.57 -22.70
C ASP A 290 -3.37 20.30 -21.95
N GLY A 291 -2.53 19.46 -22.56
CA GLY A 291 -2.01 18.22 -21.99
C GLY A 291 -2.96 17.01 -22.12
N ARG A 292 -3.94 17.07 -23.02
CA ARG A 292 -4.89 15.98 -23.26
C ARG A 292 -4.37 15.03 -24.34
N PRO A 293 -4.56 13.71 -24.17
CA PRO A 293 -4.08 12.73 -25.13
C PRO A 293 -4.93 12.74 -26.40
N GLN A 294 -4.27 12.86 -27.55
CA GLN A 294 -4.91 12.89 -28.87
C GLN A 294 -4.59 11.64 -29.69
N TRP A 295 -3.39 11.10 -29.56
CA TRP A 295 -2.98 9.86 -30.22
C TRP A 295 -1.96 9.08 -29.37
N SER A 296 -1.86 7.78 -29.59
CA SER A 296 -0.87 6.91 -28.96
C SER A 296 -0.12 6.07 -29.99
N ILE A 297 1.16 5.86 -29.77
CA ILE A 297 2.04 5.06 -30.62
C ILE A 297 2.62 3.91 -29.81
N ASP A 298 2.33 2.68 -30.23
CA ASP A 298 3.05 1.49 -29.76
C ASP A 298 4.44 1.40 -30.40
N ARG A 299 5.47 1.12 -29.59
CA ARG A 299 6.87 1.02 -30.03
C ARG A 299 7.04 -0.02 -31.12
N THR A 300 6.52 -1.23 -30.92
CA THR A 300 6.80 -2.37 -31.79
C THR A 300 6.21 -2.14 -33.18
N ARG A 301 4.94 -1.76 -33.25
CA ARG A 301 4.22 -1.47 -34.49
C ARG A 301 4.82 -0.29 -35.24
N PHE A 302 5.17 0.78 -34.51
CA PHE A 302 5.82 1.94 -35.11
C PHE A 302 7.17 1.60 -35.73
N LEU A 303 8.05 0.94 -34.96
CA LEU A 303 9.37 0.56 -35.46
C LEU A 303 9.25 -0.38 -36.66
N LEU A 304 8.34 -1.36 -36.66
CA LEU A 304 8.06 -2.21 -37.83
C LEU A 304 7.65 -1.39 -39.06
N ALA A 305 6.83 -0.36 -38.90
CA ALA A 305 6.39 0.50 -40.00
C ALA A 305 7.53 1.37 -40.57
N VAL A 306 8.42 1.89 -39.72
CA VAL A 306 9.46 2.86 -40.15
C VAL A 306 10.83 2.22 -40.48
N THR A 307 11.11 0.99 -40.03
CA THR A 307 12.40 0.30 -40.26
C THR A 307 12.43 -0.58 -41.52
N GLY A 308 11.31 -0.73 -42.23
CA GLY A 308 11.27 -1.43 -43.51
C GLY A 308 12.17 -0.77 -44.59
N PRO A 309 12.47 -1.47 -45.70
CA PRO A 309 13.48 -1.07 -46.70
C PRO A 309 13.28 0.32 -47.36
N PHE A 310 12.10 0.92 -47.22
CA PHE A 310 11.81 2.30 -47.64
C PHE A 310 11.05 3.13 -46.57
N GLY A 311 10.83 2.57 -45.38
CA GLY A 311 9.95 3.15 -44.35
C GLY A 311 10.46 4.48 -43.82
N HIS A 312 11.75 4.58 -43.55
CA HIS A 312 12.36 5.81 -43.01
C HIS A 312 12.17 7.01 -43.96
N ALA A 313 12.51 6.84 -45.24
CA ALA A 313 12.40 7.90 -46.25
C ALA A 313 10.94 8.31 -46.54
N LEU A 314 9.99 7.38 -46.41
CA LEU A 314 8.56 7.64 -46.64
C LEU A 314 7.89 8.38 -45.47
N HIS A 315 8.37 8.18 -44.25
CA HIS A 315 7.66 8.61 -43.03
C HIS A 315 8.38 9.69 -42.21
N ALA A 316 9.70 9.87 -42.31
CA ALA A 316 10.47 10.72 -41.39
C ALA A 316 9.89 12.13 -41.13
N ASN A 317 9.53 12.86 -42.19
CA ASN A 317 9.00 14.23 -42.10
C ASN A 317 7.47 14.30 -42.05
N ARG A 318 6.79 13.15 -41.92
CA ARG A 318 5.33 13.10 -41.82
C ARG A 318 4.90 13.27 -40.36
N PRO A 319 3.71 13.83 -40.10
CA PRO A 319 3.13 13.87 -38.76
C PRO A 319 3.01 12.45 -38.18
N ALA A 320 3.39 12.30 -36.91
CA ALA A 320 3.37 11.05 -36.17
C ALA A 320 1.96 10.43 -36.09
N GLU A 321 0.93 11.27 -36.00
CA GLU A 321 -0.49 10.91 -35.97
C GLU A 321 -0.88 9.90 -37.08
N ARG A 322 -0.24 9.97 -38.25
CA ARG A 322 -0.54 9.08 -39.38
C ARG A 322 -0.23 7.61 -39.13
N LEU A 323 0.67 7.32 -38.19
CA LEU A 323 1.06 5.97 -37.78
C LEU A 323 0.61 5.66 -36.35
N ALA A 324 -0.18 6.54 -35.75
CA ALA A 324 -0.67 6.41 -34.39
C ALA A 324 -2.09 5.82 -34.34
N ASP A 325 -2.49 5.36 -33.17
CA ASP A 325 -3.86 4.94 -32.85
C ASP A 325 -4.54 5.97 -31.96
N ALA A 326 -5.86 5.83 -31.82
CA ALA A 326 -6.60 6.53 -30.79
C ALA A 326 -6.12 6.05 -29.40
N PRO A 327 -5.91 6.97 -28.43
CA PRO A 327 -5.43 6.59 -27.11
C PRO A 327 -6.53 5.88 -26.33
N HIS A 328 -6.23 4.69 -25.80
CA HIS A 328 -7.05 4.06 -24.79
C HIS A 328 -6.91 4.84 -23.48
N VAL A 329 -8.01 5.39 -22.97
CA VAL A 329 -8.01 6.25 -21.78
C VAL A 329 -8.81 5.67 -20.64
N ILE A 330 -8.32 5.86 -19.41
CA ILE A 330 -9.03 5.51 -18.18
C ILE A 330 -8.87 6.61 -17.13
N ARG A 331 -9.89 6.84 -16.31
CA ARG A 331 -9.83 7.85 -15.26
C ARG A 331 -8.87 7.40 -14.16
N HIS A 332 -8.11 8.34 -13.59
CA HIS A 332 -7.15 8.04 -12.51
C HIS A 332 -7.77 7.44 -11.24
N GLY A 333 -9.04 7.73 -10.97
CA GLY A 333 -9.80 7.17 -9.84
C GLY A 333 -10.45 5.81 -10.14
N ALA A 334 -10.32 5.28 -11.35
CA ALA A 334 -10.89 4.00 -11.74
C ALA A 334 -10.33 2.85 -10.91
N ALA A 335 -11.17 1.86 -10.65
CA ALA A 335 -10.71 0.62 -10.03
C ALA A 335 -9.81 -0.14 -10.99
N ALA A 336 -8.77 -0.82 -10.49
CA ALA A 336 -7.89 -1.63 -11.33
C ALA A 336 -8.63 -2.73 -12.12
N LEU A 337 -9.75 -3.22 -11.58
CA LEU A 337 -10.60 -4.20 -12.27
C LEU A 337 -11.33 -3.62 -13.49
N GLU A 338 -11.67 -2.33 -13.44
CA GLU A 338 -12.33 -1.61 -14.54
C GLU A 338 -11.41 -1.52 -15.77
N LEU A 339 -10.09 -1.53 -15.56
CA LEU A 339 -9.10 -1.68 -16.64
C LEU A 339 -9.20 -3.04 -17.33
N LEU A 340 -9.51 -4.12 -16.59
CA LEU A 340 -9.65 -5.45 -17.19
C LEU A 340 -10.87 -5.51 -18.09
N ASP A 341 -11.97 -4.88 -17.67
CA ASP A 341 -13.19 -4.78 -18.50
C ASP A 341 -12.86 -4.09 -19.83
N LEU A 342 -12.08 -3.00 -19.80
CA LEU A 342 -11.61 -2.29 -21.00
C LEU A 342 -10.80 -3.18 -21.97
N VAL A 343 -9.98 -4.09 -21.44
CA VAL A 343 -9.09 -4.96 -22.23
C VAL A 343 -9.81 -6.20 -22.76
N THR A 344 -10.90 -6.61 -22.11
CA THR A 344 -11.71 -7.76 -22.56
C THR A 344 -12.65 -7.43 -23.72
N ASP A 345 -12.75 -6.16 -24.12
CA ASP A 345 -13.58 -5.72 -25.23
C ASP A 345 -12.99 -6.12 -26.59
N ALA A 346 -13.86 -6.39 -27.57
CA ALA A 346 -13.48 -7.04 -28.83
C ALA A 346 -12.57 -6.20 -29.74
N ASP A 347 -12.51 -4.89 -29.52
CA ASP A 347 -11.71 -3.92 -30.27
C ASP A 347 -10.28 -3.73 -29.70
N TRP A 348 -9.93 -4.42 -28.59
CA TRP A 348 -8.59 -4.32 -28.01
C TRP A 348 -7.56 -5.07 -28.87
N ASP A 349 -6.71 -4.33 -29.60
CA ASP A 349 -5.58 -4.92 -30.29
C ASP A 349 -4.55 -5.44 -29.27
N ARG A 350 -4.19 -6.73 -29.39
CA ARG A 350 -3.25 -7.42 -28.49
C ARG A 350 -1.83 -6.84 -28.48
N THR A 351 -1.55 -5.88 -29.36
CA THR A 351 -0.28 -5.16 -29.42
C THR A 351 -0.23 -3.94 -28.50
N ALA A 352 -1.38 -3.38 -28.10
CA ALA A 352 -1.44 -2.27 -27.16
C ALA A 352 -1.43 -2.82 -25.72
N ASP A 353 -0.35 -2.55 -24.99
CA ASP A 353 -0.23 -2.91 -23.57
C ASP A 353 -0.36 -1.67 -22.65
N ASP A 354 -0.36 -0.48 -23.24
CA ASP A 354 -0.38 0.81 -22.54
C ASP A 354 -1.78 1.43 -22.54
N VAL A 355 -2.32 1.75 -21.36
CA VAL A 355 -3.54 2.56 -21.20
C VAL A 355 -3.15 3.92 -20.61
N VAL A 356 -3.61 5.00 -21.25
CA VAL A 356 -3.37 6.37 -20.79
C VAL A 356 -4.30 6.69 -19.62
N VAL A 357 -3.73 7.15 -18.51
CA VAL A 357 -4.50 7.57 -17.34
C VAL A 357 -4.74 9.07 -17.40
N ILE A 358 -6.00 9.50 -17.24
CA ILE A 358 -6.41 10.90 -17.29
C ILE A 358 -7.02 11.39 -15.98
N ASP A 359 -6.88 12.68 -15.70
CA ASP A 359 -7.61 13.36 -14.61
C ASP A 359 -9.06 13.72 -14.99
N ASP A 360 -9.80 14.30 -14.04
CA ASP A 360 -11.17 14.77 -14.25
C ASP A 360 -11.31 15.86 -15.32
N THR A 361 -10.21 16.53 -15.68
CA THR A 361 -10.16 17.58 -16.72
C THR A 361 -9.74 17.03 -18.09
N GLY A 362 -9.44 15.74 -18.17
CA GLY A 362 -9.01 15.02 -19.37
C GLY A 362 -7.51 15.06 -19.64
N ARG A 363 -6.69 15.58 -18.70
CA ARG A 363 -5.23 15.68 -18.90
C ARG A 363 -4.55 14.37 -18.58
N CYS A 364 -3.53 14.04 -19.37
CA CYS A 364 -2.71 12.84 -19.17
C CYS A 364 -1.89 12.94 -17.89
N GLN A 365 -2.07 11.97 -17.01
CA GLN A 365 -1.34 11.82 -15.73
C GLN A 365 -0.18 10.82 -15.85
N GLY A 366 -0.27 9.89 -16.81
CA GLY A 366 0.70 8.83 -17.06
C GLY A 366 0.10 7.71 -17.90
N VAL A 367 0.76 6.55 -17.91
CA VAL A 367 0.27 5.31 -18.52
C VAL A 367 0.27 4.18 -17.50
N VAL A 368 -0.56 3.17 -17.69
CA VAL A 368 -0.45 1.88 -16.99
C VAL A 368 -0.26 0.77 -17.99
N LEU A 369 0.53 -0.23 -17.61
CA LEU A 369 0.72 -1.44 -18.39
C LEU A 369 -0.29 -2.49 -17.94
N VAL A 370 -1.12 -2.97 -18.86
CA VAL A 370 -2.20 -3.91 -18.54
C VAL A 370 -1.66 -5.16 -17.86
N HIS A 371 -0.57 -5.76 -18.37
CA HIS A 371 0.03 -6.94 -17.76
C HIS A 371 0.50 -6.72 -16.31
N GLU A 372 0.91 -5.51 -15.93
CA GLU A 372 1.33 -5.19 -14.57
C GLU A 372 0.15 -5.06 -13.62
N VAL A 373 -0.96 -4.50 -14.10
CA VAL A 373 -2.21 -4.43 -13.33
C VAL A 373 -2.77 -5.83 -13.12
N VAL A 374 -2.79 -6.67 -14.16
CA VAL A 374 -3.20 -8.08 -14.07
C VAL A 374 -2.34 -8.83 -13.06
N ARG A 375 -1.01 -8.72 -13.17
CA ARG A 375 -0.08 -9.37 -12.24
C ARG A 375 -0.25 -8.85 -10.82
N GLY A 376 -0.36 -7.53 -10.63
CA GLY A 376 -0.55 -6.93 -9.31
C GLY A 376 -1.88 -7.31 -8.66
N LEU A 377 -2.95 -7.46 -9.45
CA LEU A 377 -4.23 -7.98 -8.97
C LEU A 377 -4.15 -9.46 -8.58
N ALA A 378 -3.41 -10.27 -9.34
CA ALA A 378 -3.16 -11.68 -9.01
C ALA A 378 -2.34 -11.80 -7.72
N ASP A 379 -1.26 -11.02 -7.58
CA ASP A 379 -0.43 -10.99 -6.37
C ASP A 379 -1.23 -10.55 -5.14
N ALA A 380 -2.06 -9.49 -5.27
CA ALA A 380 -2.94 -9.04 -4.19
C ALA A 380 -3.99 -10.10 -3.79
N LYS A 381 -4.51 -10.86 -4.76
CA LYS A 381 -5.43 -11.98 -4.50
C LYS A 381 -4.73 -13.16 -3.83
N ILE A 382 -3.46 -13.40 -4.14
CA ILE A 382 -2.64 -14.42 -3.48
C ILE A 382 -2.35 -14.01 -2.03
N GLU A 383 -1.99 -12.75 -1.78
CA GLU A 383 -1.79 -12.20 -0.42
C GLU A 383 -3.08 -12.24 0.41
N GLU A 384 -4.23 -11.86 -0.18
CA GLU A 384 -5.55 -11.96 0.46
C GLU A 384 -5.93 -13.42 0.77
N ALA A 385 -5.69 -14.35 -0.17
CA ALA A 385 -5.95 -15.78 0.01
C ALA A 385 -5.01 -16.44 1.02
N ALA A 386 -3.76 -15.98 1.13
CA ALA A 386 -2.77 -16.45 2.10
C ALA A 386 -3.13 -16.02 3.54
N ALA A 387 -3.87 -14.92 3.71
CA ALA A 387 -4.35 -14.45 5.01
C ALA A 387 -5.59 -15.21 5.54
N LEU A 388 -6.24 -16.01 4.68
CA LEU A 388 -7.40 -16.83 5.03
C LEU A 388 -7.01 -18.30 5.16
N ASN A 389 -7.67 -19.01 6.06
CA ASN A 389 -7.52 -20.44 6.15
C ASN A 389 -8.04 -21.12 4.86
N PRO A 390 -7.25 -22.02 4.24
CA PRO A 390 -7.56 -22.59 2.93
C PRO A 390 -8.85 -23.43 2.93
N LEU A 391 -9.21 -23.99 4.08
CA LEU A 391 -10.35 -24.90 4.21
C LEU A 391 -11.65 -24.15 4.49
N THR A 392 -11.63 -23.18 5.41
CA THR A 392 -12.86 -22.50 5.89
C THR A 392 -13.05 -21.10 5.33
N ARG A 393 -12.02 -20.52 4.70
CA ARG A 393 -11.97 -19.09 4.30
C ARG A 393 -12.12 -18.11 5.45
N LEU A 394 -12.03 -18.57 6.71
CA LEU A 394 -11.99 -17.68 7.87
C LEU A 394 -10.58 -17.08 8.01
N PRO A 395 -10.43 -15.89 8.61
CA PRO A 395 -9.13 -15.31 8.88
C PRO A 395 -8.26 -16.20 9.78
N GLY A 396 -6.94 -16.06 9.70
CA GLY A 396 -6.00 -16.70 10.63
C GLY A 396 -6.01 -16.08 12.04
N SER A 397 -5.25 -16.68 12.97
CA SER A 397 -5.19 -16.28 14.39
C SER A 397 -4.88 -14.81 14.62
N ASP A 398 -4.11 -14.19 13.71
CA ASP A 398 -3.66 -12.79 13.80
C ASP A 398 -4.83 -11.80 13.84
N THR A 399 -5.97 -12.14 13.23
CA THR A 399 -7.15 -11.28 13.23
C THR A 399 -7.77 -11.19 14.63
N VAL A 400 -7.86 -12.32 15.33
CA VAL A 400 -8.32 -12.35 16.73
C VAL A 400 -7.29 -11.68 17.65
N ALA A 401 -6.00 -11.93 17.43
CA ALA A 401 -4.93 -11.29 18.21
C ALA A 401 -5.02 -9.76 18.16
N ARG A 402 -5.15 -9.19 16.94
CA ARG A 402 -5.32 -7.74 16.74
C ARG A 402 -6.59 -7.19 17.38
N ASP A 403 -7.72 -7.89 17.28
CA ASP A 403 -8.97 -7.46 17.94
C ASP A 403 -8.84 -7.45 19.46
N VAL A 404 -8.20 -8.48 20.03
CA VAL A 404 -7.94 -8.58 21.46
C VAL A 404 -7.01 -7.47 21.95
N ASP A 405 -5.86 -7.28 21.32
CA ASP A 405 -4.90 -6.24 21.72
C ASP A 405 -5.49 -4.83 21.59
N ARG A 406 -6.28 -4.58 20.54
CA ARG A 406 -7.03 -3.32 20.37
C ARG A 406 -8.02 -3.08 21.51
N ARG A 407 -8.78 -4.10 21.92
CA ARG A 407 -9.75 -3.99 23.03
C ARG A 407 -9.06 -3.80 24.37
N ILE A 408 -7.94 -4.50 24.62
CA ILE A 408 -7.12 -4.32 25.83
C ILE A 408 -6.59 -2.88 25.90
N ALA A 409 -6.02 -2.36 24.81
CA ALA A 409 -5.53 -0.99 24.74
C ALA A 409 -6.63 0.06 24.99
N ALA A 410 -7.86 -0.22 24.54
CA ALA A 410 -9.04 0.59 24.78
C ALA A 410 -9.69 0.37 26.17
N ASN A 411 -9.12 -0.50 27.01
CA ASN A 411 -9.68 -0.94 28.30
C ASN A 411 -11.14 -1.42 28.20
N GLN A 412 -11.47 -2.07 27.08
CA GLN A 412 -12.80 -2.63 26.80
C GLN A 412 -12.89 -4.05 27.36
N PRO A 413 -13.96 -4.38 28.14
CA PRO A 413 -14.22 -5.75 28.54
C PRO A 413 -14.42 -6.65 27.33
N LEU A 414 -13.81 -7.83 27.35
CA LEU A 414 -13.93 -8.79 26.25
C LEU A 414 -13.93 -10.23 26.75
N VAL A 415 -14.36 -11.15 25.88
CA VAL A 415 -14.23 -12.59 26.07
C VAL A 415 -13.43 -13.16 24.92
N VAL A 416 -12.41 -13.96 25.24
CA VAL A 416 -11.69 -14.75 24.24
C VAL A 416 -12.04 -16.21 24.44
N GLY A 417 -12.47 -16.86 23.37
CA GLY A 417 -12.89 -18.24 23.35
C GLY A 417 -12.02 -19.10 22.44
N TRP A 418 -11.75 -20.32 22.88
CA TRP A 418 -11.13 -21.37 22.09
C TRP A 418 -12.17 -22.46 21.83
N ILE A 419 -12.37 -22.79 20.56
CA ILE A 419 -13.31 -23.81 20.11
C ILE A 419 -12.52 -24.96 19.48
N ASP A 420 -12.90 -26.19 19.82
CA ASP A 420 -12.24 -27.39 19.33
C ASP A 420 -13.26 -28.53 19.12
N VAL A 421 -13.01 -29.37 18.12
CA VAL A 421 -13.86 -30.53 17.79
C VAL A 421 -13.35 -31.76 18.54
N ASP A 422 -14.17 -32.33 19.40
CA ASP A 422 -13.74 -33.44 20.25
C ASP A 422 -13.43 -34.70 19.43
N ALA A 423 -12.30 -35.35 19.76
CA ALA A 423 -11.83 -36.57 19.10
C ALA A 423 -11.74 -36.45 17.55
N PHE A 424 -11.46 -35.26 17.00
CA PHE A 424 -11.38 -35.04 15.55
C PHE A 424 -10.44 -36.01 14.82
N LYS A 425 -9.30 -36.37 15.41
CA LYS A 425 -8.41 -37.41 14.85
C LYS A 425 -9.13 -38.75 14.64
N LYS A 426 -9.96 -39.17 15.59
CA LYS A 426 -10.75 -40.41 15.48
C LYS A 426 -11.80 -40.30 14.37
N VAL A 427 -12.37 -39.12 14.16
CA VAL A 427 -13.28 -38.85 13.03
C VAL A 427 -12.53 -39.10 11.71
N ASN A 428 -11.37 -38.46 11.51
CA ASN A 428 -10.56 -38.65 10.31
C ASN A 428 -10.13 -40.12 10.10
N ASP A 429 -9.76 -40.81 11.18
CA ASP A 429 -9.34 -42.21 11.14
C ASP A 429 -10.51 -43.17 10.82
N THR A 430 -11.76 -42.79 11.13
CA THR A 430 -12.95 -43.65 10.98
C THR A 430 -13.69 -43.40 9.67
N VAL A 431 -13.97 -42.15 9.34
CA VAL A 431 -14.80 -41.75 8.19
C VAL A 431 -14.01 -41.02 7.08
N GLY A 432 -12.71 -40.81 7.29
CA GLY A 432 -11.80 -40.21 6.31
C GLY A 432 -11.67 -38.69 6.42
N PHE A 433 -10.57 -38.17 5.88
CA PHE A 433 -10.23 -36.75 5.91
C PHE A 433 -11.26 -35.84 5.22
N ALA A 434 -11.91 -36.31 4.14
CA ALA A 434 -12.92 -35.51 3.44
C ALA A 434 -14.13 -35.19 4.33
N ALA A 435 -14.61 -36.18 5.10
CA ALA A 435 -15.70 -36.01 6.05
C ALA A 435 -15.31 -35.10 7.22
N GLY A 436 -14.06 -35.19 7.69
CA GLY A 436 -13.51 -34.27 8.68
C GLY A 436 -13.44 -32.84 8.15
N ASP A 437 -12.94 -32.65 6.93
CA ASP A 437 -12.86 -31.35 6.28
C ASP A 437 -14.25 -30.70 6.12
N ASP A 438 -15.27 -31.48 5.77
CA ASP A 438 -16.65 -30.99 5.66
C ASP A 438 -17.25 -30.58 7.00
N LEU A 439 -16.92 -31.28 8.08
CA LEU A 439 -17.26 -30.89 9.44
C LEU A 439 -16.61 -29.54 9.81
N ILE A 440 -15.31 -29.39 9.52
CA ILE A 440 -14.57 -28.13 9.77
C ILE A 440 -15.13 -26.98 8.92
N ARG A 441 -15.49 -27.22 7.65
CA ARG A 441 -16.17 -26.24 6.79
C ARG A 441 -17.53 -25.83 7.35
N ALA A 442 -18.32 -26.79 7.83
CA ALA A 442 -19.63 -26.51 8.44
C ALA A 442 -19.50 -25.66 9.71
N LEU A 443 -18.52 -25.98 10.56
CA LEU A 443 -18.20 -25.22 11.76
C LEU A 443 -17.75 -23.80 11.41
N GLY A 444 -16.81 -23.67 10.47
CA GLY A 444 -16.31 -22.38 10.01
C GLY A 444 -17.41 -21.47 9.44
N ARG A 445 -18.28 -22.02 8.57
CA ARG A 445 -19.44 -21.27 8.03
C ARG A 445 -20.34 -20.77 9.14
N LYS A 446 -20.66 -21.62 10.12
CA LYS A 446 -21.54 -21.26 11.21
C LYS A 446 -20.99 -20.14 12.09
N LEU A 447 -19.70 -20.20 12.42
CA LEU A 447 -19.04 -19.14 13.19
C LEU A 447 -18.95 -17.85 12.39
N GLY A 448 -18.64 -17.92 11.09
CA GLY A 448 -18.65 -16.76 10.20
C GLY A 448 -20.01 -16.08 10.11
N ASP A 449 -21.09 -16.86 9.95
CA ASP A 449 -22.46 -16.34 9.91
C ASP A 449 -22.87 -15.67 11.23
N LEU A 450 -22.44 -16.22 12.36
CA LEU A 450 -22.69 -15.63 13.68
C LEU A 450 -21.97 -14.28 13.84
N ALA A 451 -20.70 -14.22 13.44
CA ALA A 451 -19.91 -13.00 13.50
C ALA A 451 -20.53 -11.87 12.66
N ALA A 452 -20.99 -12.21 11.45
CA ALA A 452 -21.65 -11.26 10.56
C ALA A 452 -22.99 -10.73 11.13
N LYS A 453 -23.74 -11.56 11.86
CA LYS A 453 -25.06 -11.20 12.40
C LYS A 453 -25.01 -10.40 13.71
N LEU A 454 -24.11 -10.75 14.62
CA LEU A 454 -24.14 -10.23 15.99
C LEU A 454 -23.41 -8.88 16.16
N GLY A 455 -22.43 -8.59 15.28
CA GLY A 455 -21.52 -7.46 15.48
C GLY A 455 -20.66 -7.63 16.74
N GLY A 456 -19.47 -7.03 16.76
CA GLY A 456 -18.58 -7.12 17.93
C GLY A 456 -18.03 -8.53 18.21
N VAL A 457 -18.16 -9.47 17.26
CA VAL A 457 -17.62 -10.84 17.32
C VAL A 457 -16.60 -11.01 16.19
N THR A 458 -15.39 -11.43 16.55
CA THR A 458 -14.30 -11.76 15.63
C THR A 458 -14.02 -13.25 15.71
N VAL A 459 -13.84 -13.92 14.58
CA VAL A 459 -13.59 -15.36 14.49
C VAL A 459 -12.35 -15.61 13.64
N SER A 460 -11.54 -16.59 14.03
CA SER A 460 -10.45 -17.11 13.21
C SER A 460 -10.38 -18.64 13.21
N HIS A 461 -9.81 -19.20 12.16
CA HIS A 461 -9.46 -20.61 12.07
C HIS A 461 -7.93 -20.74 12.08
N VAL A 462 -7.39 -21.26 13.18
CA VAL A 462 -5.95 -21.38 13.43
C VAL A 462 -5.36 -22.52 12.60
N GLY A 463 -6.00 -23.69 12.63
CA GLY A 463 -5.62 -24.86 11.84
C GLY A 463 -6.18 -26.15 12.42
N GLY A 464 -6.35 -27.18 11.59
CA GLY A 464 -6.94 -28.45 12.03
C GLY A 464 -8.39 -28.26 12.51
N ASP A 465 -8.62 -28.56 13.78
CA ASP A 465 -9.88 -28.41 14.51
C ASP A 465 -9.93 -27.17 15.42
N ASP A 466 -8.92 -26.30 15.38
CA ASP A 466 -8.77 -25.17 16.29
C ASP A 466 -9.33 -23.85 15.75
N PHE A 467 -10.34 -23.32 16.43
CA PHE A 467 -10.93 -22.01 16.15
C PHE A 467 -10.80 -21.08 17.35
N LEU A 468 -10.66 -19.78 17.08
CA LEU A 468 -10.66 -18.75 18.12
C LEU A 468 -11.77 -17.75 17.88
N ILE A 469 -12.30 -17.22 18.97
CA ILE A 469 -13.28 -16.13 18.96
C ILE A 469 -12.85 -15.04 19.93
N ALA A 470 -13.13 -13.79 19.58
CA ALA A 470 -13.10 -12.65 20.49
C ALA A 470 -14.42 -11.90 20.37
N CYS A 471 -15.07 -11.61 21.50
CA CYS A 471 -16.37 -10.96 21.48
C CYS A 471 -16.62 -10.07 22.69
N ASP A 472 -17.65 -9.23 22.59
CA ASP A 472 -18.19 -8.52 23.75
C ASP A 472 -18.78 -9.52 24.76
N VAL A 473 -18.72 -9.16 26.05
CA VAL A 473 -19.13 -10.05 27.16
C VAL A 473 -20.60 -10.48 27.06
N ASP A 474 -21.48 -9.65 26.53
CA ASP A 474 -22.90 -9.95 26.35
C ASP A 474 -23.18 -10.92 25.18
N LYS A 475 -22.20 -11.16 24.29
CA LYS A 475 -22.38 -12.01 23.12
C LYS A 475 -22.00 -13.47 23.34
N ILE A 476 -21.14 -13.77 24.32
CA ILE A 476 -20.58 -15.12 24.46
C ILE A 476 -21.64 -16.20 24.67
N THR A 477 -22.68 -15.92 25.46
CA THR A 477 -23.77 -16.88 25.69
C THR A 477 -24.51 -17.20 24.39
N THR A 478 -24.77 -16.18 23.55
CA THR A 478 -25.43 -16.39 22.26
C THR A 478 -24.57 -17.24 21.33
N VAL A 479 -23.26 -17.01 21.32
CA VAL A 479 -22.30 -17.81 20.53
C VAL A 479 -22.24 -19.25 21.05
N ALA A 480 -22.14 -19.44 22.36
CA ALA A 480 -22.09 -20.75 23.01
C ALA A 480 -23.36 -21.57 22.73
N ASP A 481 -24.55 -20.98 22.86
CA ASP A 481 -25.81 -21.66 22.59
C ASP A 481 -25.90 -22.09 21.13
N HIS A 482 -25.62 -21.19 20.18
CA HIS A 482 -25.65 -21.52 18.76
C HIS A 482 -24.64 -22.61 18.38
N LEU A 483 -23.48 -22.62 19.01
CA LEU A 483 -22.43 -23.60 18.75
C LEU A 483 -22.76 -24.98 19.36
N LEU A 484 -23.17 -24.99 20.62
CA LEU A 484 -23.22 -26.20 21.46
C LEU A 484 -24.61 -26.87 21.47
N ASP A 485 -25.69 -26.15 21.15
CA ASP A 485 -27.03 -26.75 20.91
C ASP A 485 -27.14 -27.44 19.56
N SER A 486 -26.18 -27.17 18.67
CA SER A 486 -26.21 -27.70 17.33
C SER A 486 -25.66 -29.11 17.30
N PRO A 487 -26.38 -30.07 16.69
CA PRO A 487 -25.85 -31.40 16.50
C PRO A 487 -24.80 -31.37 15.39
N TRP A 488 -23.63 -31.94 15.66
CA TRP A 488 -22.53 -32.03 14.72
C TRP A 488 -22.35 -33.48 14.27
N TYR A 489 -22.19 -33.69 12.97
CA TYR A 489 -22.01 -35.01 12.37
C TYR A 489 -20.91 -34.98 11.32
N ALA A 490 -20.17 -36.07 11.21
CA ALA A 490 -19.31 -36.38 10.07
C ALA A 490 -19.72 -37.74 9.51
N GLU A 491 -20.36 -37.76 8.32
CA GLU A 491 -20.87 -39.00 7.69
C GLU A 491 -21.69 -39.89 8.65
N GLY A 492 -22.58 -39.28 9.44
CA GLY A 492 -23.44 -39.96 10.42
C GLY A 492 -22.80 -40.26 11.78
N LEU A 493 -21.49 -40.07 11.94
CA LEU A 493 -20.83 -40.14 13.25
C LEU A 493 -21.11 -38.85 14.03
N ALA A 494 -21.75 -38.97 15.19
CA ALA A 494 -22.01 -37.83 16.08
C ALA A 494 -20.70 -37.32 16.71
N VAL A 495 -20.52 -36.00 16.69
CA VAL A 495 -19.34 -35.31 17.22
C VAL A 495 -19.76 -34.23 18.20
N THR A 496 -18.94 -33.96 19.20
CA THR A 496 -19.14 -32.89 20.18
C THR A 496 -18.11 -31.79 19.99
N VAL A 497 -18.43 -30.60 20.48
CA VAL A 497 -17.59 -29.41 20.38
C VAL A 497 -17.34 -28.89 21.78
N SER A 498 -16.08 -28.56 22.06
CA SER A 498 -15.63 -27.98 23.32
C SER A 498 -15.37 -26.49 23.16
N LEU A 499 -15.90 -25.68 24.08
CA LEU A 499 -15.67 -24.23 24.17
C LEU A 499 -14.99 -23.88 25.50
N ALA A 500 -13.79 -23.28 25.42
CA ALA A 500 -13.08 -22.73 26.57
C ALA A 500 -13.04 -21.20 26.49
N THR A 501 -13.55 -20.50 27.50
CA THR A 501 -13.59 -19.03 27.50
C THR A 501 -12.81 -18.42 28.65
N LEU A 502 -12.16 -17.30 28.37
CA LEU A 502 -11.54 -16.42 29.35
C LEU A 502 -12.26 -15.07 29.30
N VAL A 503 -12.92 -14.69 30.40
CA VAL A 503 -13.64 -13.41 30.52
C VAL A 503 -12.69 -12.37 31.11
N CYS A 504 -12.32 -11.40 30.29
CA CYS A 504 -11.39 -10.33 30.64
C CYS A 504 -12.16 -9.05 30.98
N ALA A 505 -12.26 -8.76 32.28
CA ALA A 505 -12.85 -7.52 32.76
C ALA A 505 -11.79 -6.39 32.76
N GLY A 506 -11.53 -5.78 31.60
CA GLY A 506 -10.59 -4.66 31.45
C GLY A 506 -9.12 -5.03 31.72
N ALA A 507 -8.38 -4.12 32.36
CA ALA A 507 -6.91 -4.13 32.55
C ALA A 507 -6.27 -5.33 33.30
N SER A 508 -6.96 -6.46 33.44
CA SER A 508 -6.46 -7.67 34.10
C SER A 508 -5.43 -8.47 33.29
N VAL A 509 -5.21 -8.13 32.02
CA VAL A 509 -4.28 -8.79 31.08
C VAL A 509 -3.67 -7.76 30.15
N GLY A 510 -2.38 -7.91 29.83
CA GLY A 510 -1.61 -6.92 29.06
C GLY A 510 -1.49 -7.20 27.57
N SER A 511 -1.82 -8.42 27.09
CA SER A 511 -1.74 -8.77 25.67
C SER A 511 -2.50 -10.05 25.32
N TYR A 512 -2.78 -10.25 24.04
CA TYR A 512 -3.27 -11.52 23.49
C TYR A 512 -2.35 -12.70 23.84
N ARG A 513 -1.02 -12.51 23.84
CA ARG A 513 -0.05 -13.56 24.17
C ARG A 513 -0.26 -14.09 25.60
N GLU A 514 -0.57 -13.20 26.54
CA GLU A 514 -0.88 -13.58 27.91
C GLU A 514 -2.21 -14.34 28.00
N ILE A 515 -3.25 -13.88 27.30
CA ILE A 515 -4.56 -14.54 27.22
C ILE A 515 -4.43 -15.95 26.62
N SER A 516 -3.68 -16.11 25.52
CA SER A 516 -3.45 -17.40 24.87
C SER A 516 -2.81 -18.42 25.82
N ARG A 517 -1.84 -17.98 26.64
CA ARG A 517 -1.22 -18.81 27.68
C ARG A 517 -2.21 -19.25 28.76
N LEU A 518 -3.16 -18.38 29.13
CA LEU A 518 -4.21 -18.69 30.11
C LEU A 518 -5.33 -19.58 29.54
N LEU A 519 -5.60 -19.49 28.23
CA LEU A 519 -6.60 -20.32 27.54
C LEU A 519 -6.12 -21.77 27.32
N ALA A 520 -4.82 -21.99 27.09
CA ALA A 520 -4.27 -23.32 26.84
C ALA A 520 -4.67 -24.40 27.89
N PRO A 521 -4.56 -24.16 29.22
CA PRO A 521 -5.03 -25.13 30.22
C PRO A 521 -6.55 -25.27 30.28
N LEU A 522 -7.31 -24.22 29.94
CA LEU A 522 -8.77 -24.26 29.89
C LEU A 522 -9.28 -25.11 28.74
N LYS A 523 -8.58 -25.08 27.59
CA LYS A 523 -8.85 -25.98 26.45
C LYS A 523 -8.87 -27.44 26.89
N LYS A 524 -7.88 -27.86 27.69
CA LYS A 524 -7.82 -29.23 28.23
C LYS A 524 -9.00 -29.51 29.16
N SER A 525 -9.32 -28.57 30.03
CA SER A 525 -10.44 -28.70 30.96
C SER A 525 -11.80 -28.82 30.25
N ALA A 526 -11.98 -28.13 29.12
CA ALA A 526 -13.19 -28.26 28.29
C ALA A 526 -13.33 -29.67 27.72
N LYS A 527 -12.24 -30.25 27.21
CA LYS A 527 -12.22 -31.60 26.64
C LYS A 527 -12.45 -32.72 27.66
N ASP A 528 -12.13 -32.47 28.92
CA ASP A 528 -12.35 -33.44 30.01
C ASP A 528 -13.82 -33.50 30.48
N VAL A 529 -14.66 -32.56 30.02
CA VAL A 529 -16.11 -32.54 30.30
C VAL A 529 -16.84 -33.42 29.30
N GLN A 530 -17.78 -34.24 29.77
CA GLN A 530 -18.52 -35.16 28.90
C GLN A 530 -19.62 -34.44 28.11
N GLY A 531 -19.62 -34.65 26.79
CA GLY A 531 -20.56 -34.03 25.84
C GLY A 531 -20.05 -32.69 25.30
N SER A 532 -20.85 -32.00 24.46
CA SER A 532 -20.51 -30.63 24.04
C SER A 532 -20.40 -29.74 25.27
N SER A 533 -19.24 -29.12 25.45
CA SER A 533 -18.83 -28.54 26.72
C SER A 533 -18.59 -27.04 26.62
N TRP A 534 -18.79 -26.35 27.74
CA TRP A 534 -18.40 -24.96 27.90
C TRP A 534 -17.78 -24.77 29.27
N VAL A 535 -16.52 -24.37 29.30
CA VAL A 535 -15.81 -23.98 30.52
C VAL A 535 -15.40 -22.52 30.45
N ASN A 536 -15.44 -21.85 31.60
CA ASN A 536 -15.14 -20.44 31.72
C ASN A 536 -14.17 -20.17 32.87
N SER A 537 -13.31 -19.16 32.70
CA SER A 537 -12.41 -18.67 33.75
C SER A 537 -12.14 -17.16 33.62
N TRP A 538 -11.41 -16.61 34.58
CA TRP A 538 -11.04 -15.19 34.66
C TRP A 538 -9.54 -15.05 34.93
N PRO A 539 -8.89 -14.02 34.35
CA PRO A 539 -7.49 -13.74 34.63
C PRO A 539 -7.20 -13.58 36.14
N GLY A 540 -6.06 -14.11 36.58
CA GLY A 540 -5.64 -14.04 37.99
C GLY A 540 -6.36 -15.00 38.94
N THR A 541 -7.17 -15.93 38.43
CA THR A 541 -7.88 -16.93 39.23
C THR A 541 -7.55 -18.35 38.78
N GLU A 542 -7.59 -19.31 39.71
CA GLU A 542 -7.56 -20.76 39.40
C GLU A 542 -8.98 -21.34 39.23
N ARG A 543 -10.02 -20.50 39.32
CA ARG A 543 -11.41 -20.92 39.25
C ARG A 543 -11.77 -21.28 37.82
N ILE A 544 -12.33 -22.48 37.63
CA ILE A 544 -12.93 -22.94 36.38
C ILE A 544 -14.40 -23.22 36.66
N GLU A 545 -15.27 -22.61 35.87
CA GLU A 545 -16.70 -22.90 35.88
C GLU A 545 -17.08 -23.74 34.67
N ILE A 546 -17.81 -24.83 34.91
CA ILE A 546 -18.43 -25.63 33.86
C ILE A 546 -19.82 -25.07 33.65
N LEU A 547 -20.02 -24.39 32.53
CA LEU A 547 -21.30 -23.78 32.14
C LEU A 547 -22.15 -24.76 31.31
N ARG A 548 -21.52 -25.76 30.67
CA ARG A 548 -22.20 -26.82 29.92
C ARG A 548 -21.40 -28.12 29.92
N GLY A 549 -22.12 -29.24 29.95
CA GLY A 549 -21.57 -30.60 29.95
C GLY A 549 -21.54 -31.25 31.35
N LEU A 550 -21.22 -32.54 31.43
CA LEU A 550 -21.26 -33.31 32.68
C LEU A 550 -19.85 -33.51 33.25
N ASN A 551 -19.63 -33.13 34.51
CA ASN A 551 -18.37 -33.35 35.21
C ASN A 551 -18.31 -34.80 35.76
N PRO A 552 -17.33 -35.62 35.35
CA PRO A 552 -17.18 -36.99 35.86
C PRO A 552 -17.05 -37.06 37.39
N GLN A 553 -16.49 -36.03 38.04
CA GLN A 553 -16.27 -35.99 39.48
C GLN A 553 -17.53 -35.70 40.31
N GLN A 554 -18.64 -35.29 39.69
CA GLN A 554 -19.91 -35.00 40.36
C GLN A 554 -20.95 -36.13 40.23
N MET A 555 -20.59 -37.28 39.65
CA MET A 555 -21.51 -38.43 39.57
C MET A 555 -21.76 -39.04 40.98
N PRO A 556 -23.02 -39.28 41.39
CA PRO A 556 -23.28 -40.04 42.60
C PRO A 556 -22.73 -41.46 42.42
N LYS A 557 -21.80 -41.86 43.31
CA LYS A 557 -21.30 -43.24 43.37
C LYS A 557 -22.50 -44.18 43.54
N GLN A 558 -22.86 -44.92 42.50
CA GLN A 558 -23.82 -46.02 42.62
C GLN A 558 -23.27 -47.02 43.65
N ARG A 559 -24.00 -47.23 44.74
CA ARG A 559 -23.69 -48.30 45.71
C ARG A 559 -23.85 -49.65 44.99
N PRO A 560 -22.90 -50.59 45.14
CA PRO A 560 -23.07 -51.93 44.59
C PRO A 560 -24.27 -52.60 45.29
N ALA A 561 -25.16 -53.18 44.49
CA ALA A 561 -26.27 -54.00 44.98
C ALA A 561 -25.71 -55.29 45.60
N SER A 562 -26.15 -55.57 46.83
CA SER A 562 -25.89 -56.80 47.58
C SER A 562 -26.55 -58.02 46.95
#